data_AF-A0A7X3V5T8-F1
#
_entry.id   AF-A0A7X3V5T8-F1
#
_cell.length_a   1.000
_cell.length_b   1.000
_cell.length_c   1.000
_cell.angle_alpha   90.00
_cell.angle_beta   90.00
_cell.angle_gamma   90.00
#
_symmetry.space_group_name_H-M   'P 1'
#
loop_
_entity.id
_entity.type
_entity.pdbx_description
1 polymer ?
#
loop_
_entity_poly.entity_id
_entity_poly.type
_entity_poly.pdbx_seq_one_letter_code
_entity_poly.pdbx_strand_id
1 'polypeptide(L)'
;MADLIADLLEHTRTFESRFDSARTSPPWFRGHAQADWPLLPTALRQTFIDAANRFSAGLSPPGGQTAGTGLELVANDRFRTDATPFLMGSEDLVAVYMEARHAELPSRLLDWTLSPLIALFFACVSHPDKSGAVFTLSPATPYYYSRVGSQFPNGRDLMKTDMAPVSDDHPAFTGMVSKLFTAGDAAVSPSLAPDPALSIAFKQHYRMPLLQTSLGGVLPIRPRHQTARLAAQRSCFTFHPPEFTGTIPDGDHLQRFEVPAKAKEQALEDLRLLGIDEGSLWPGTDGVALAIRRSWQLP
;
A
#
# COMPACT_ATOMS: atom_id res chain seq x y z
N MET A 1 21.17 27.87 2.44
CA MET A 1 20.78 26.44 2.26
C MET A 1 19.51 26.47 1.42
N ALA A 2 19.39 25.61 0.40
CA ALA A 2 18.17 25.55 -0.40
C ALA A 2 16.99 25.11 0.50
N ASP A 3 15.83 25.75 0.34
CA ASP A 3 14.61 25.42 1.06
C ASP A 3 14.01 24.16 0.43
N LEU A 4 14.25 23.01 1.06
CA LEU A 4 13.84 21.70 0.55
C LEU A 4 12.32 21.60 0.37
N ILE A 5 11.53 22.26 1.23
CA ILE A 5 10.07 22.27 1.13
C ILE A 5 9.66 23.06 -0.10
N ALA A 6 10.20 24.26 -0.28
CA ALA A 6 9.93 25.08 -1.47
C ALA A 6 10.31 24.33 -2.76
N ASP A 7 11.48 23.70 -2.79
CA ASP A 7 11.96 22.91 -3.93
C ASP A 7 11.03 21.73 -4.26
N LEU A 8 10.56 21.01 -3.23
CA LEU A 8 9.60 19.90 -3.41
C LEU A 8 8.25 20.39 -3.94
N LEU A 9 7.74 21.50 -3.42
CA LEU A 9 6.47 22.07 -3.86
C LEU A 9 6.55 22.54 -5.32
N GLU A 10 7.66 23.17 -5.72
CA GLU A 10 7.88 23.60 -7.09
C GLU A 10 8.03 22.40 -8.05
N HIS A 11 8.77 21.37 -7.63
CA HIS A 11 8.87 20.11 -8.35
C HIS A 11 7.51 19.43 -8.54
N THR A 12 6.64 19.52 -7.53
CA THR A 12 5.27 19.00 -7.58
C THR A 12 4.41 19.77 -8.59
N ARG A 13 4.43 21.11 -8.56
CA ARG A 13 3.66 21.94 -9.51
C ARG A 13 4.06 21.68 -10.96
N THR A 14 5.37 21.55 -11.22
CA THR A 14 5.93 21.25 -12.54
C THR A 14 5.44 19.89 -13.08
N PHE A 15 5.19 18.93 -12.20
CA PHE A 15 4.62 17.65 -12.58
C PHE A 15 3.13 17.73 -12.84
N GLU A 16 2.39 18.44 -11.97
CA GLU A 16 0.95 18.64 -12.12
C GLU A 16 0.60 19.31 -13.45
N SER A 17 1.39 20.28 -13.90
CA SER A 17 1.14 20.99 -15.15
C SER A 17 1.18 20.10 -16.39
N ARG A 18 1.78 18.90 -16.32
CA ARG A 18 1.81 17.92 -17.41
C ARG A 18 0.45 17.25 -17.65
N PHE A 19 -0.44 17.30 -16.65
CA PHE A 19 -1.71 16.56 -16.64
C PHE A 19 -2.95 17.48 -16.55
N ASP A 20 -2.76 18.80 -16.58
CA ASP A 20 -3.77 19.81 -16.23
C ASP A 20 -5.07 19.73 -17.07
N SER A 21 -5.00 19.24 -18.31
CA SER A 21 -6.15 19.08 -19.22
C SER A 21 -6.85 17.71 -19.14
N ALA A 22 -6.26 16.71 -18.48
CA ALA A 22 -6.76 15.33 -18.41
C ALA A 22 -7.02 14.85 -16.97
N ARG A 23 -6.94 15.74 -15.99
CA ARG A 23 -6.95 15.39 -14.56
C ARG A 23 -8.32 15.03 -14.03
N THR A 24 -8.38 13.83 -13.47
CA THR A 24 -9.52 13.30 -12.71
C THR A 24 -9.13 13.00 -11.24
N SER A 25 -7.84 13.15 -10.88
CA SER A 25 -7.28 12.89 -9.56
C SER A 25 -6.12 13.83 -9.18
N PRO A 26 -5.97 14.22 -7.90
CA PRO A 26 -4.73 14.81 -7.39
C PRO A 26 -3.56 13.79 -7.43
N PRO A 27 -2.29 14.26 -7.40
CA PRO A 27 -1.14 13.36 -7.43
C PRO A 27 -1.00 12.69 -6.06
N TRP A 28 -0.37 11.52 -6.07
CA TRP A 28 -0.10 10.75 -4.88
C TRP A 28 1.39 10.78 -4.61
N PHE A 29 1.78 10.79 -3.34
CA PHE A 29 3.15 10.96 -2.92
C PHE A 29 3.61 9.80 -2.04
N ARG A 30 4.89 9.46 -2.09
CA ARG A 30 5.48 8.45 -1.20
C ARG A 30 6.88 8.86 -0.79
N GLY A 31 7.11 8.90 0.52
CA GLY A 31 8.44 9.10 1.10
C GLY A 31 9.21 7.79 1.23
N HIS A 32 10.46 7.80 0.81
CA HIS A 32 11.43 6.74 1.09
C HIS A 32 12.57 7.33 1.89
N ALA A 33 12.86 6.71 3.04
CA ALA A 33 13.98 7.14 3.88
C ALA A 33 15.34 6.85 3.24
N GLN A 34 15.43 5.84 2.37
CA GLN A 34 16.61 5.59 1.55
C GLN A 34 16.20 5.60 0.08
N ALA A 35 16.93 6.36 -0.74
CA ALA A 35 16.55 6.64 -2.11
C ALA A 35 16.70 5.42 -3.05
N ASP A 36 17.45 4.40 -2.66
CA ASP A 36 17.67 3.15 -3.41
C ASP A 36 16.62 2.07 -3.12
N TRP A 37 15.70 2.32 -2.18
CA TRP A 37 14.63 1.39 -1.88
C TRP A 37 13.69 1.19 -3.08
N PRO A 38 13.33 -0.06 -3.42
CA PRO A 38 12.44 -0.32 -4.53
C PRO A 38 11.00 0.11 -4.18
N LEU A 39 10.25 0.57 -5.18
CA LEU A 39 8.81 0.82 -5.11
C LEU A 39 8.03 -0.50 -5.13
N LEU A 40 8.30 -1.35 -4.13
CA LEU A 40 7.84 -2.72 -4.05
C LEU A 40 7.15 -2.96 -2.68
N PRO A 41 5.88 -3.43 -2.68
CA PRO A 41 5.18 -3.87 -1.47
C PRO A 41 5.97 -4.94 -0.71
N THR A 42 5.78 -5.02 0.61
CA THR A 42 6.52 -5.98 1.45
C THR A 42 6.30 -7.43 1.01
N ALA A 43 5.09 -7.80 0.58
CA ALA A 43 4.78 -9.16 0.14
C ALA A 43 5.50 -9.58 -1.15
N LEU A 44 6.00 -8.60 -1.93
CA LEU A 44 6.73 -8.84 -3.18
C LEU A 44 8.25 -8.77 -3.00
N ARG A 45 8.75 -8.44 -1.80
CA ARG A 45 10.19 -8.38 -1.52
C ARG A 45 10.77 -9.77 -1.36
N GLN A 46 11.98 -9.97 -1.89
CA GLN A 46 12.69 -11.25 -1.81
C GLN A 46 12.87 -11.72 -0.35
N THR A 47 13.16 -10.78 0.56
CA THR A 47 13.31 -11.08 1.99
C THR A 47 12.08 -11.74 2.61
N PHE A 48 10.88 -11.30 2.22
CA PHE A 48 9.63 -11.92 2.66
C PHE A 48 9.38 -13.23 1.94
N ILE A 49 9.59 -13.30 0.62
CA ILE A 49 9.44 -14.54 -0.15
C ILE A 49 10.33 -15.65 0.42
N ASP A 50 11.59 -15.34 0.75
CA ASP A 50 12.52 -16.29 1.36
C ASP A 50 12.06 -16.72 2.75
N ALA A 51 11.53 -15.79 3.56
CA ALA A 51 10.96 -16.11 4.87
C ALA A 51 9.73 -17.02 4.76
N ALA A 52 8.85 -16.74 3.80
CA ALA A 52 7.69 -17.57 3.50
C ALA A 52 8.09 -18.97 3.03
N ASN A 53 9.09 -19.07 2.14
CA ASN A 53 9.63 -20.35 1.69
C ASN A 53 10.21 -21.18 2.86
N ARG A 54 10.89 -20.54 3.82
CA ARG A 54 11.41 -21.22 5.02
C ARG A 54 10.29 -21.69 5.94
N PHE A 55 9.23 -20.89 6.10
CA PHE A 55 8.09 -21.25 6.93
C PHE A 55 7.31 -22.43 6.31
N SER A 56 7.19 -22.46 4.99
CA SER A 56 6.49 -23.50 4.25
C SER A 56 7.36 -24.74 3.94
N ALA A 57 8.50 -24.93 4.62
CA ALA A 57 9.54 -25.92 4.31
C ALA A 57 8.99 -27.30 3.86
N GLY A 58 8.95 -27.52 2.54
CA GLY A 58 8.50 -28.77 1.90
C GLY A 58 7.21 -28.66 1.08
N LEU A 59 6.41 -27.62 1.28
CA LEU A 59 5.17 -27.37 0.54
C LEU A 59 5.49 -26.47 -0.66
N SER A 60 5.63 -27.06 -1.84
CA SER A 60 5.63 -26.29 -3.09
C SER A 60 4.18 -25.88 -3.38
N PRO A 61 3.84 -24.58 -3.38
CA PRO A 61 2.49 -24.18 -3.72
C PRO A 61 2.21 -24.61 -5.18
N PRO A 62 1.14 -25.37 -5.45
CA PRO A 62 0.89 -25.90 -6.78
C PRO A 62 0.66 -24.78 -7.79
N GLY A 63 1.23 -24.93 -8.99
CA GLY A 63 1.07 -23.98 -10.09
C GLY A 63 2.12 -22.86 -10.16
N GLY A 64 3.31 -23.04 -9.58
CA GLY A 64 4.42 -22.06 -9.72
C GLY A 64 4.23 -20.77 -8.93
N GLN A 65 3.35 -20.77 -7.93
CA GLN A 65 3.10 -19.62 -7.08
C GLN A 65 4.29 -19.32 -6.16
N THR A 66 4.44 -18.08 -5.70
CA THR A 66 5.42 -17.76 -4.64
C THR A 66 4.80 -18.09 -3.28
N ALA A 67 5.53 -18.80 -2.41
CA ALA A 67 5.06 -19.11 -1.05
C ALA A 67 4.63 -17.86 -0.25
N GLY A 68 5.16 -16.69 -0.63
CA GLY A 68 4.76 -15.39 -0.09
C GLY A 68 3.26 -15.10 -0.19
N THR A 69 2.59 -15.47 -1.30
CA THR A 69 1.16 -15.17 -1.49
C THR A 69 0.27 -15.93 -0.51
N GLY A 70 0.58 -17.21 -0.27
CA GLY A 70 -0.17 -18.02 0.68
C GLY A 70 0.02 -17.53 2.11
N LEU A 71 1.26 -17.27 2.51
CA LEU A 71 1.56 -16.77 3.86
C LEU A 71 0.94 -15.39 4.11
N GLU A 72 0.96 -14.50 3.11
CA GLU A 72 0.27 -13.21 3.18
C GLU A 72 -1.21 -13.37 3.48
N LEU A 73 -1.91 -14.23 2.74
CA LEU A 73 -3.36 -14.46 2.94
C LEU A 73 -3.65 -14.99 4.34
N VAL A 74 -2.89 -15.98 4.79
CA VAL A 74 -3.06 -16.59 6.12
C VAL A 74 -2.79 -15.57 7.24
N ALA A 75 -1.75 -14.76 7.09
CA ALA A 75 -1.43 -13.71 8.05
C ALA A 75 -2.55 -12.66 8.13
N ASN A 76 -3.11 -12.26 6.98
CA ASN A 76 -4.20 -11.30 6.93
C ASN A 76 -5.54 -11.87 7.42
N ASP A 77 -5.84 -13.14 7.15
CA ASP A 77 -7.03 -13.82 7.66
C ASP A 77 -7.01 -13.95 9.19
N ARG A 78 -5.85 -14.33 9.72
CA ARG A 78 -5.62 -14.31 11.16
C ARG A 78 -5.75 -12.91 11.74
N PHE A 79 -5.19 -11.89 11.09
CA PHE A 79 -5.34 -10.51 11.55
C PHE A 79 -6.81 -10.07 11.57
N ARG A 80 -7.59 -10.37 10.53
CA ARG A 80 -9.03 -10.09 10.48
C ARG A 80 -9.75 -10.69 11.69
N THR A 81 -9.47 -11.95 12.01
CA THR A 81 -10.09 -12.67 13.13
C THR A 81 -9.61 -12.11 14.48
N ASP A 82 -8.30 -12.10 14.72
CA ASP A 82 -7.70 -11.76 16.01
C ASP A 82 -7.83 -10.26 16.33
N ALA A 83 -7.85 -9.39 15.32
CA ALA A 83 -7.97 -7.95 15.49
C ALA A 83 -9.43 -7.44 15.52
N THR A 84 -10.43 -8.32 15.37
CA THR A 84 -11.86 -7.96 15.34
C THR A 84 -12.27 -6.99 16.47
N PRO A 85 -11.86 -7.18 17.74
CA PRO A 85 -12.21 -6.25 18.83
C PRO A 85 -11.69 -4.81 18.65
N PHE A 86 -10.64 -4.63 17.86
CA PHE A 86 -9.98 -3.33 17.64
C PHE A 86 -10.43 -2.62 16.36
N LEU A 87 -11.06 -3.35 15.42
CA LEU A 87 -11.44 -2.83 14.10
C LEU A 87 -12.78 -2.07 14.08
N MET A 88 -13.28 -1.64 15.24
CA MET A 88 -14.57 -0.92 15.41
C MET A 88 -15.75 -1.52 14.64
N GLY A 89 -15.77 -2.85 14.44
CA GLY A 89 -16.83 -3.53 13.70
C GLY A 89 -16.86 -3.23 12.19
N SER A 90 -15.76 -2.78 11.58
CA SER A 90 -15.71 -2.58 10.13
C SER A 90 -15.76 -3.92 9.39
N GLU A 91 -16.81 -4.12 8.58
CA GLU A 91 -16.92 -5.23 7.62
C GLU A 91 -16.24 -4.92 6.27
N ASP A 92 -15.57 -3.77 6.16
CA ASP A 92 -14.86 -3.37 4.95
C ASP A 92 -13.52 -4.10 4.86
N LEU A 93 -13.51 -5.26 4.20
CA LEU A 93 -12.30 -6.08 3.99
C LEU A 93 -11.14 -5.33 3.35
N VAL A 94 -11.42 -4.28 2.55
CA VAL A 94 -10.40 -3.40 1.97
C VAL A 94 -9.76 -2.56 3.07
N ALA A 95 -10.58 -1.97 3.95
CA ALA A 95 -10.08 -1.18 5.07
C ALA A 95 -9.30 -2.05 6.05
N VAL A 96 -9.78 -3.26 6.37
CA VAL A 96 -9.07 -4.19 7.27
C VAL A 96 -7.70 -4.59 6.69
N TYR A 97 -7.60 -4.79 5.39
CA TYR A 97 -6.32 -5.09 4.74
C TYR A 97 -5.33 -3.91 4.79
N MET A 98 -5.82 -2.68 4.72
CA MET A 98 -4.99 -1.49 4.89
C MET A 98 -4.56 -1.29 6.33
N GLU A 99 -5.41 -1.63 7.29
CA GLU A 99 -5.03 -1.66 8.71
C GLU A 99 -3.97 -2.73 8.98
N ALA A 100 -4.10 -3.92 8.41
CA ALA A 100 -3.09 -4.97 8.49
C ALA A 100 -1.72 -4.47 7.97
N ARG A 101 -1.72 -3.78 6.82
CA ARG A 101 -0.53 -3.13 6.27
C ARG A 101 0.06 -2.10 7.24
N HIS A 102 -0.76 -1.25 7.83
CA HIS A 102 -0.31 -0.25 8.80
C HIS A 102 0.18 -0.86 10.11
N ALA A 103 -0.32 -2.04 10.48
CA ALA A 103 0.21 -2.89 11.55
C ALA A 103 1.45 -3.70 11.11
N GLU A 104 2.09 -3.30 10.00
CA GLU A 104 3.34 -3.85 9.47
C GLU A 104 3.26 -5.28 8.95
N LEU A 105 2.05 -5.83 8.76
CA LEU A 105 1.90 -7.13 8.13
C LEU A 105 2.35 -7.07 6.64
N PRO A 106 2.98 -8.15 6.15
CA PRO A 106 3.28 -8.29 4.74
C PRO A 106 2.00 -8.12 3.91
N SER A 107 2.05 -7.21 2.93
CA SER A 107 0.95 -7.01 2.00
C SER A 107 1.45 -6.63 0.62
N ARG A 108 0.57 -6.77 -0.37
CA ARG A 108 0.68 -6.26 -1.75
C ARG A 108 0.25 -4.81 -1.90
N LEU A 109 -0.08 -4.14 -0.79
CA LEU A 109 -0.32 -2.71 -0.77
C LEU A 109 1.01 -1.96 -0.64
N LEU A 110 1.18 -0.98 -1.51
CA LEU A 110 2.20 0.05 -1.36
C LEU A 110 1.51 1.34 -0.89
N ASP A 111 2.01 1.91 0.19
CA ASP A 111 1.43 3.09 0.83
C ASP A 111 1.78 4.37 0.07
N TRP A 112 0.80 5.25 -0.08
CA TRP A 112 0.93 6.59 -0.63
C TRP A 112 0.16 7.58 0.25
N THR A 113 0.42 8.86 0.06
CA THR A 113 -0.28 9.95 0.73
C THR A 113 -0.71 11.00 -0.29
N LEU A 114 -1.79 11.71 -0.01
CA LEU A 114 -2.23 12.87 -0.79
C LEU A 114 -1.48 14.16 -0.44
N SER A 115 -0.46 14.11 0.43
CA SER A 115 0.30 15.29 0.86
C SER A 115 1.79 15.12 0.55
N PRO A 116 2.40 16.02 -0.24
CA PRO A 116 3.84 15.98 -0.50
C PRO A 116 4.64 16.16 0.79
N LEU A 117 4.13 16.92 1.76
CA LEU A 117 4.82 17.18 3.03
C LEU A 117 4.80 15.98 3.96
N ILE A 118 3.72 15.18 3.96
CA ILE A 118 3.67 13.91 4.69
C ILE A 118 4.65 12.91 4.06
N ALA A 119 4.74 12.88 2.73
CA ALA A 119 5.75 12.06 2.05
C ALA A 119 7.18 12.52 2.40
N LEU A 120 7.43 13.82 2.45
CA LEU A 120 8.71 14.35 2.90
C LEU A 120 9.04 13.94 4.34
N PHE A 121 8.06 14.01 5.25
CA PHE A 121 8.23 13.51 6.61
C PHE A 121 8.72 12.07 6.63
N PHE A 122 8.07 11.16 5.90
CA PHE A 122 8.50 9.76 5.84
C PHE A 122 9.87 9.56 5.17
N ALA A 123 10.26 10.44 4.25
CA ALA A 123 11.61 10.43 3.67
C ALA A 123 12.68 10.87 4.67
N CYS A 124 12.33 11.67 5.69
CA CYS A 124 13.28 12.25 6.63
C CYS A 124 13.32 11.56 8.01
N VAL A 125 12.18 11.04 8.49
CA VAL A 125 11.98 10.61 9.89
C VAL A 125 12.90 9.47 10.34
N SER A 126 13.39 8.65 9.40
CA SER A 126 14.31 7.54 9.66
C SER A 126 15.53 7.58 8.72
N HIS A 127 16.57 6.83 9.08
CA HIS A 127 17.85 6.77 8.34
C HIS A 127 18.42 8.18 8.05
N PRO A 128 18.71 8.99 9.09
CA PRO A 128 19.13 10.38 8.90
C PRO A 128 20.41 10.52 8.06
N ASP A 129 21.31 9.53 8.15
CA ASP A 129 22.60 9.53 7.45
C ASP A 129 22.52 9.07 5.98
N LYS A 130 21.33 8.72 5.48
CA LYS A 130 21.11 8.25 4.11
C LYS A 130 20.24 9.24 3.35
N SER A 131 20.54 9.47 2.07
CA SER A 131 19.66 10.26 1.21
C SER A 131 18.34 9.52 1.01
N GLY A 132 17.23 10.25 1.09
CA GLY A 132 15.89 9.75 0.84
C GLY A 132 15.36 10.18 -0.53
N ALA A 133 14.10 9.88 -0.79
CA ALA A 133 13.39 10.33 -1.98
C ALA A 133 11.90 10.55 -1.70
N VAL A 134 11.30 11.50 -2.40
CA VAL A 134 9.85 11.66 -2.50
C VAL A 134 9.43 11.29 -3.92
N PHE A 135 8.60 10.27 -4.04
CA PHE A 135 7.99 9.87 -5.31
C PHE A 135 6.67 10.58 -5.50
N THR A 136 6.37 11.04 -6.72
CA THR A 136 5.06 11.56 -7.10
C THR A 136 4.49 10.70 -8.21
N LEU A 137 3.27 10.19 -8.00
CA LEU A 137 2.52 9.34 -8.91
C LEU A 137 1.28 10.09 -9.38
N SER A 138 1.05 10.10 -10.69
CA SER A 138 -0.24 10.44 -11.28
C SER A 138 -1.03 9.14 -11.46
N PRO A 139 -2.01 8.85 -10.58
CA PRO A 139 -2.85 7.67 -10.74
C PRO A 139 -3.78 7.93 -11.92
N ALA A 140 -3.41 7.41 -13.09
CA ALA A 140 -4.26 7.49 -14.28
C ALA A 140 -5.68 7.00 -13.96
N THR A 141 -6.70 7.68 -14.50
CA THR A 141 -8.10 7.29 -14.28
C THR A 141 -8.38 5.90 -14.83
N PRO A 142 -9.20 5.06 -14.15
CA PRO A 142 -9.88 5.26 -12.87
C PRO A 142 -9.16 4.61 -11.66
N TYR A 143 -9.26 5.25 -10.49
CA TYR A 143 -8.85 4.69 -9.19
C TYR A 143 -10.08 4.30 -8.35
N TYR A 144 -9.94 3.29 -7.48
CA TYR A 144 -11.05 2.70 -6.72
C TYR A 144 -11.31 3.41 -5.40
N TYR A 145 -12.58 3.68 -5.09
CA TYR A 145 -13.05 4.12 -3.78
C TYR A 145 -13.64 2.94 -3.01
N SER A 146 -13.12 2.62 -1.80
CA SER A 146 -13.72 1.56 -0.98
C SER A 146 -15.18 1.92 -0.62
N ARG A 147 -16.10 1.00 -0.87
CA ARG A 147 -17.53 1.18 -0.58
C ARG A 147 -17.93 0.32 0.61
N VAL A 148 -18.54 0.96 1.61
CA VAL A 148 -19.39 0.29 2.59
C VAL A 148 -20.83 0.63 2.25
N GLY A 149 -21.70 -0.37 2.23
CA GLY A 149 -23.06 -0.32 1.70
C GLY A 149 -23.84 0.96 2.03
N SER A 150 -24.11 1.74 0.98
CA SER A 150 -25.26 2.66 0.86
C SER A 150 -25.27 3.17 -0.59
N GLN A 151 -26.39 2.97 -1.30
CA GLN A 151 -26.61 3.48 -2.65
C GLN A 151 -26.36 5.00 -2.69
N PHE A 152 -25.78 5.51 -3.79
CA PHE A 152 -25.77 6.97 -4.02
C PHE A 152 -27.22 7.50 -3.99
N PRO A 153 -27.49 8.71 -3.47
CA PRO A 153 -28.83 9.30 -3.47
C PRO A 153 -29.45 9.42 -4.88
N ASN A 154 -28.65 9.25 -5.92
CA ASN A 154 -28.98 9.53 -7.32
C ASN A 154 -29.10 8.26 -8.16
N GLY A 155 -28.96 7.05 -7.58
CA GLY A 155 -29.12 5.77 -8.27
C GLY A 155 -28.15 5.46 -9.42
N ARG A 156 -27.24 6.38 -9.77
CA ARG A 156 -26.21 6.19 -10.79
C ARG A 156 -24.97 5.56 -10.17
N ASP A 157 -24.93 4.24 -10.27
CA ASP A 157 -23.79 3.45 -9.89
C ASP A 157 -22.74 3.49 -11.01
N LEU A 158 -21.57 4.11 -10.77
CA LEU A 158 -20.48 4.11 -11.76
C LEU A 158 -19.81 2.74 -11.92
N MET A 159 -20.11 1.76 -11.05
CA MET A 159 -19.51 0.41 -11.09
C MET A 159 -20.48 -0.61 -10.47
N LYS A 160 -21.57 -0.97 -11.17
CA LYS A 160 -22.24 -2.25 -10.88
C LYS A 160 -21.27 -3.35 -11.27
N THR A 161 -20.67 -4.00 -10.27
CA THR A 161 -20.09 -5.32 -10.48
C THR A 161 -21.20 -6.31 -10.15
N ASP A 162 -21.78 -6.93 -11.17
CA ASP A 162 -22.90 -7.89 -11.06
C ASP A 162 -22.49 -9.23 -10.39
N MET A 163 -21.44 -9.25 -9.57
CA MET A 163 -20.92 -10.45 -8.93
C MET A 163 -21.12 -10.37 -7.42
N ALA A 164 -21.85 -11.36 -6.89
CA ALA A 164 -22.00 -11.55 -5.45
C ALA A 164 -20.62 -11.69 -4.79
N PRO A 165 -20.43 -11.17 -3.55
CA PRO A 165 -19.21 -11.42 -2.79
C PRO A 165 -19.00 -12.93 -2.69
N VAL A 166 -17.79 -13.37 -3.07
CA VAL A 166 -17.38 -14.76 -2.93
C VAL A 166 -17.26 -15.05 -1.43
N SER A 167 -18.02 -16.03 -0.92
CA SER A 167 -17.90 -16.42 0.48
C SER A 167 -16.52 -17.01 0.75
N ASP A 168 -16.05 -16.91 1.99
CA ASP A 168 -14.77 -17.51 2.41
C ASP A 168 -14.75 -19.03 2.15
N ASP A 169 -15.92 -19.67 2.05
CA ASP A 169 -16.10 -21.10 1.73
C ASP A 169 -15.99 -21.44 0.23
N HIS A 170 -15.65 -20.47 -0.63
CA HIS A 170 -15.67 -20.70 -2.07
C HIS A 170 -14.65 -21.78 -2.50
N PRO A 171 -15.00 -22.69 -3.43
CA PRO A 171 -14.15 -23.84 -3.80
C PRO A 171 -12.77 -23.44 -4.33
N ALA A 172 -12.65 -22.29 -5.00
CA ALA A 172 -11.36 -21.77 -5.47
C ALA A 172 -10.45 -21.33 -4.31
N PHE A 173 -11.04 -20.78 -3.23
CA PHE A 173 -10.31 -20.30 -2.06
C PHE A 173 -9.98 -21.46 -1.11
N THR A 174 -10.97 -22.30 -0.79
CA THR A 174 -10.78 -23.53 0.00
C THR A 174 -9.78 -24.47 -0.68
N GLY A 175 -9.85 -24.58 -2.01
CA GLY A 175 -8.89 -25.35 -2.80
C GLY A 175 -7.48 -24.75 -2.78
N MET A 176 -7.32 -23.42 -2.79
CA MET A 176 -6.02 -22.75 -2.71
C MET A 176 -5.39 -22.88 -1.32
N VAL A 177 -6.15 -22.60 -0.25
CA VAL A 177 -5.68 -22.72 1.14
C VAL A 177 -5.39 -24.18 1.47
N SER A 178 -6.27 -25.12 1.11
CA SER A 178 -6.03 -26.55 1.29
C SER A 178 -4.77 -26.99 0.55
N LYS A 179 -4.58 -26.61 -0.71
CA LYS A 179 -3.37 -26.92 -1.50
C LYS A 179 -2.10 -26.29 -0.94
N LEU A 180 -2.18 -25.10 -0.34
CA LEU A 180 -1.06 -24.44 0.35
C LEU A 180 -0.60 -25.20 1.59
N PHE A 181 -1.49 -25.98 2.22
CA PHE A 181 -1.22 -26.71 3.46
C PHE A 181 -1.16 -28.24 3.32
N THR A 182 -1.54 -28.83 2.17
CA THR A 182 -1.63 -30.30 2.01
C THR A 182 -0.70 -30.92 0.96
N ALA A 183 0.12 -30.15 0.24
CA ALA A 183 0.96 -30.72 -0.81
C ALA A 183 2.33 -31.24 -0.31
N GLY A 184 2.31 -32.39 0.37
CA GLY A 184 3.43 -33.34 0.33
C GLY A 184 3.44 -34.05 -1.03
N ASP A 185 4.57 -34.00 -1.74
CA ASP A 185 4.98 -34.94 -2.79
C ASP A 185 4.09 -35.13 -4.05
N ALA A 186 3.52 -34.07 -4.62
CA ALA A 186 2.97 -34.15 -5.99
C ALA A 186 3.59 -33.09 -6.92
N ALA A 187 4.44 -33.55 -7.83
CA ALA A 187 5.08 -32.76 -8.88
C ALA A 187 4.01 -32.14 -9.81
N VAL A 188 3.73 -30.85 -9.62
CA VAL A 188 2.95 -30.04 -10.56
C VAL A 188 3.93 -29.26 -11.44
N SER A 189 3.86 -29.50 -12.74
CA SER A 189 4.69 -28.86 -13.75
C SER A 189 4.54 -27.32 -13.71
N PRO A 190 5.64 -26.54 -13.70
CA PRO A 190 5.59 -25.10 -13.53
C PRO A 190 5.20 -24.41 -14.84
N SER A 191 3.91 -24.10 -15.00
CA SER A 191 3.53 -23.04 -15.92
C SER A 191 3.95 -21.71 -15.29
N LEU A 192 4.99 -21.08 -15.85
CA LEU A 192 5.48 -19.74 -15.49
C LEU A 192 4.49 -18.61 -15.84
N ALA A 193 3.31 -18.91 -16.39
CA ALA A 193 2.32 -17.90 -16.71
C ALA A 193 1.58 -17.46 -15.44
N PRO A 194 1.44 -16.14 -15.20
CA PRO A 194 0.59 -15.65 -14.13
C PRO A 194 -0.84 -16.19 -14.29
N ASP A 195 -1.39 -16.84 -13.26
CA ASP A 195 -2.75 -17.38 -13.28
C ASP A 195 -3.78 -16.25 -13.03
N PRO A 196 -4.57 -15.85 -14.04
CA PRO A 196 -5.58 -14.81 -13.88
C PRO A 196 -6.68 -15.19 -12.88
N ALA A 197 -6.93 -16.48 -12.65
CA ALA A 197 -7.92 -16.95 -11.69
C ALA A 197 -7.50 -16.64 -10.25
N LEU A 198 -6.20 -16.71 -9.93
CA LEU A 198 -5.68 -16.33 -8.61
C LEU A 198 -5.81 -14.82 -8.37
N SER A 199 -5.56 -14.01 -9.39
CA SER A 199 -5.79 -12.56 -9.33
C SER A 199 -7.23 -12.23 -9.01
N ILE A 200 -8.16 -12.88 -9.73
CA ILE A 200 -9.59 -12.71 -9.54
C ILE A 200 -10.00 -13.16 -8.14
N ALA A 201 -9.55 -14.34 -7.69
CA ALA A 201 -9.86 -14.88 -6.38
C ALA A 201 -9.32 -13.99 -5.25
N PHE A 202 -8.09 -13.48 -5.36
CA PHE A 202 -7.51 -12.56 -4.39
C PHE A 202 -8.29 -11.25 -4.35
N LYS A 203 -8.57 -10.66 -5.53
CA LYS A 203 -9.35 -9.43 -5.62
C LYS A 203 -10.74 -9.62 -5.01
N GLN A 204 -11.38 -10.76 -5.26
CA GLN A 204 -12.67 -11.11 -4.65
C GLN A 204 -12.58 -11.27 -3.13
N HIS A 205 -11.56 -11.97 -2.60
CA HIS A 205 -11.34 -12.17 -1.17
C HIS A 205 -11.12 -10.85 -0.39
N TYR A 206 -10.58 -9.82 -1.04
CA TYR A 206 -10.44 -8.48 -0.47
C TYR A 206 -11.51 -7.50 -0.96
N ARG A 207 -12.50 -7.93 -1.75
CA ARG A 207 -13.51 -7.07 -2.40
C ARG A 207 -12.91 -5.91 -3.22
N MET A 208 -11.72 -6.14 -3.79
CA MET A 208 -11.06 -5.24 -4.72
C MET A 208 -11.72 -5.33 -6.11
N PRO A 209 -11.79 -4.23 -6.86
CA PRO A 209 -12.37 -4.24 -8.19
C PRO A 209 -11.46 -4.96 -9.20
N LEU A 210 -12.08 -5.53 -10.23
CA LEU A 210 -11.40 -6.22 -11.32
C LEU A 210 -10.95 -5.27 -12.46
N LEU A 211 -10.66 -4.01 -12.14
CA LEU A 211 -10.36 -2.98 -13.15
C LEU A 211 -9.00 -3.23 -13.81
N GLN A 212 -8.96 -3.08 -15.13
CA GLN A 212 -7.70 -2.90 -15.87
C GLN A 212 -7.23 -1.47 -15.72
N THR A 213 -5.93 -1.29 -15.50
CA THR A 213 -5.31 0.01 -15.25
C THR A 213 -4.16 0.24 -16.21
N SER A 214 -3.91 1.51 -16.55
CA SER A 214 -2.76 1.89 -17.37
C SER A 214 -1.43 1.88 -16.60
N LEU A 215 -1.44 1.58 -15.30
CA LEU A 215 -0.24 1.47 -14.45
C LEU A 215 0.33 0.05 -14.45
N GLY A 216 0.42 -0.58 -15.62
CA GLY A 216 0.96 -1.93 -15.74
C GLY A 216 0.23 -3.00 -14.92
N GLY A 217 -1.10 -2.84 -14.73
CA GLY A 217 -1.93 -3.77 -13.94
C GLY A 217 -1.98 -3.48 -12.44
N VAL A 218 -1.28 -2.45 -11.95
CA VAL A 218 -1.36 -1.99 -10.57
C VAL A 218 -2.62 -1.18 -10.35
N LEU A 219 -3.37 -1.47 -9.28
CA LEU A 219 -4.63 -0.81 -8.98
C LEU A 219 -4.45 0.32 -7.96
N PRO A 220 -4.66 1.60 -8.33
CA PRO A 220 -4.72 2.67 -7.35
C PRO A 220 -6.04 2.59 -6.55
N ILE A 221 -5.92 2.64 -5.23
CA ILE A 221 -7.03 2.58 -4.28
C ILE A 221 -6.96 3.80 -3.36
N ARG A 222 -8.08 4.52 -3.28
CA ARG A 222 -8.31 5.56 -2.30
C ARG A 222 -9.40 5.10 -1.33
N PRO A 223 -9.05 4.60 -0.14
CA PRO A 223 -10.05 4.10 0.79
C PRO A 223 -10.85 5.22 1.43
N ARG A 224 -11.96 4.85 2.06
CA ARG A 224 -12.52 5.68 3.14
C ARG A 224 -11.53 5.66 4.30
N HIS A 225 -11.22 6.83 4.85
CA HIS A 225 -10.33 6.95 6.01
C HIS A 225 -11.10 6.59 7.30
N GLN A 226 -11.36 5.29 7.47
CA GLN A 226 -12.16 4.76 8.58
C GLN A 226 -11.40 4.76 9.90
N THR A 227 -10.07 4.84 9.87
CA THR A 227 -9.25 4.95 11.07
C THR A 227 -8.57 6.31 11.14
N ALA A 228 -8.29 6.74 12.38
CA ALA A 228 -7.60 8.00 12.63
C ALA A 228 -6.25 8.04 11.92
N ARG A 229 -5.53 6.92 11.85
CA ARG A 229 -4.22 6.83 11.19
C ARG A 229 -4.31 7.01 9.67
N LEU A 230 -5.26 6.33 9.01
CA LEU A 230 -5.50 6.52 7.57
C LEU A 230 -5.86 7.98 7.24
N ALA A 231 -6.67 8.61 8.10
CA ALA A 231 -7.06 10.02 7.95
C ALA A 231 -5.88 10.98 8.14
N ALA A 232 -5.15 10.83 9.25
CA ALA A 232 -3.98 11.62 9.61
C ALA A 232 -2.91 11.63 8.51
N GLN A 233 -2.62 10.46 7.96
CA GLN A 233 -1.61 10.29 6.92
C GLN A 233 -2.14 10.62 5.51
N ARG A 234 -3.43 10.92 5.38
CA ARG A 234 -4.13 11.11 4.10
C ARG A 234 -3.86 9.96 3.13
N SER A 235 -3.96 8.73 3.63
CA SER A 235 -3.48 7.54 2.96
C SER A 235 -4.24 7.22 1.66
N CYS A 236 -3.49 6.76 0.67
CA CYS A 236 -3.95 6.07 -0.52
C CYS A 236 -2.98 4.91 -0.79
N PHE A 237 -3.33 3.96 -1.65
CA PHE A 237 -2.55 2.74 -1.83
C PHE A 237 -2.50 2.33 -3.29
N THR A 238 -1.40 1.73 -3.71
CA THR A 238 -1.39 0.93 -4.93
C THR A 238 -1.40 -0.55 -4.58
N PHE A 239 -2.32 -1.30 -5.17
CA PHE A 239 -2.42 -2.74 -5.02
C PHE A 239 -1.76 -3.46 -6.20
N HIS A 240 -0.88 -4.39 -5.87
CA HIS A 240 -0.06 -5.13 -6.83
C HIS A 240 -0.54 -6.58 -6.90
N PRO A 241 -1.33 -6.94 -7.92
CA PRO A 241 -2.00 -8.24 -7.95
C PRO A 241 -1.01 -9.41 -8.07
N PRO A 242 -1.42 -10.67 -7.80
CA PRO A 242 -0.57 -11.86 -7.83
C PRO A 242 0.33 -12.01 -9.07
N GLU A 243 -0.20 -11.62 -10.23
CA GLU A 243 0.48 -11.63 -11.54
C GLU A 243 1.51 -10.51 -11.72
N PHE A 244 1.45 -9.47 -10.87
CA PHE A 244 2.33 -8.34 -10.99
C PHE A 244 3.75 -8.72 -10.56
N THR A 245 4.70 -8.45 -11.46
CA THR A 245 6.12 -8.67 -11.24
C THR A 245 6.87 -7.36 -11.47
N GLY A 246 7.80 -7.04 -10.58
CA GLY A 246 8.61 -5.83 -10.68
C GLY A 246 8.05 -4.64 -9.89
N THR A 247 8.43 -3.43 -10.29
CA THR A 247 8.00 -2.17 -9.68
C THR A 247 7.01 -1.44 -10.59
N ILE A 248 6.32 -0.44 -10.06
CA ILE A 248 5.52 0.48 -10.90
C ILE A 248 6.43 0.96 -12.04
N PRO A 249 6.03 0.79 -13.31
CA PRO A 249 6.88 1.17 -14.44
C PRO A 249 7.23 2.65 -14.39
N ASP A 250 8.48 2.97 -14.71
CA ASP A 250 8.87 4.36 -14.95
C ASP A 250 8.12 4.91 -16.17
N GLY A 251 7.87 6.22 -16.17
CA GLY A 251 7.21 6.91 -17.28
C GLY A 251 6.69 8.26 -16.85
N ASP A 252 5.94 8.94 -17.73
CA ASP A 252 5.48 10.32 -17.47
C ASP A 252 4.64 10.45 -16.19
N HIS A 253 3.99 9.37 -15.77
CA HIS A 253 3.10 9.30 -14.62
C HIS A 253 3.81 9.11 -13.27
N LEU A 254 5.12 8.90 -13.24
CA LEU A 254 5.91 8.71 -12.01
C LEU A 254 7.16 9.57 -12.06
N GLN A 255 7.41 10.33 -11.00
CA GLN A 255 8.65 11.10 -10.85
C GLN A 255 9.25 10.93 -9.45
N ARG A 256 10.53 11.27 -9.35
CA ARG A 256 11.31 11.19 -8.12
C ARG A 256 11.98 12.53 -7.83
N PHE A 257 11.81 12.99 -6.60
CA PHE A 257 12.53 14.11 -6.00
C PHE A 257 13.53 13.57 -4.97
N GLU A 258 14.80 13.95 -5.06
CA GLU A 258 15.82 13.49 -4.12
C GLU A 258 15.85 14.32 -2.85
N VAL A 259 16.01 13.65 -1.70
CA VAL A 259 16.13 14.28 -0.38
C VAL A 259 17.54 14.04 0.15
N PRO A 260 18.43 15.04 0.10
CA PRO A 260 19.80 14.88 0.62
C PRO A 260 19.81 14.57 2.12
N ALA A 261 20.65 13.63 2.56
CA ALA A 261 20.77 13.24 3.97
C ALA A 261 20.94 14.46 4.90
N LYS A 262 21.84 15.38 4.53
CA LYS A 262 22.13 16.63 5.26
C LYS A 262 20.96 17.60 5.41
N ALA A 263 19.90 17.44 4.63
CA ALA A 263 18.73 18.34 4.66
C ALA A 263 17.57 17.77 5.50
N LYS A 264 17.64 16.49 5.90
CA LYS A 264 16.54 15.80 6.58
C LYS A 264 16.19 16.40 7.93
N GLU A 265 17.19 16.72 8.74
CA GLU A 265 17.00 17.29 10.08
C GLU A 265 16.29 18.64 10.02
N GLN A 266 16.79 19.55 9.18
CA GLN A 266 16.14 20.85 8.97
C GLN A 266 14.72 20.68 8.43
N ALA A 267 14.51 19.77 7.46
CA ALA A 267 13.18 19.52 6.91
C ALA A 267 12.19 19.02 7.96
N LEU A 268 12.63 18.21 8.93
CA LEU A 268 11.78 17.74 10.03
C LEU A 268 11.41 18.88 10.99
N GLU A 269 12.33 19.79 11.29
CA GLU A 269 12.02 20.99 12.08
C GLU A 269 11.01 21.90 11.36
N ASP A 270 11.21 22.12 10.06
CA ASP A 270 10.29 22.93 9.26
C ASP A 270 8.89 22.27 9.19
N LEU A 271 8.83 20.95 8.99
CA LEU A 271 7.59 20.18 9.01
C LEU A 271 6.88 20.24 10.37
N ARG A 272 7.64 20.17 11.47
CA ARG A 272 7.11 20.32 12.83
C ARG A 272 6.46 21.69 13.02
N LEU A 273 7.08 22.77 12.54
CA LEU A 273 6.49 24.11 12.56
C LEU A 273 5.20 24.21 11.72
N LEU A 274 5.08 23.39 10.68
CA LEU A 274 3.87 23.25 9.85
C LEU A 274 2.83 22.28 10.44
N GLY A 275 3.06 21.73 11.65
CA GLY A 275 2.15 20.81 12.33
C GLY A 275 2.24 19.36 11.85
N ILE A 276 3.30 18.99 11.15
CA ILE A 276 3.55 17.63 10.66
C ILE A 276 4.66 17.01 11.52
N ASP A 277 4.27 16.10 12.41
CA ASP A 277 5.16 15.38 13.31
C ASP A 277 4.61 13.98 13.60
N GLU A 278 5.28 13.23 14.48
CA GLU A 278 4.84 11.91 14.91
C GLU A 278 3.45 11.89 15.53
N GLY A 279 3.10 12.91 16.30
CA GLY A 279 1.82 12.99 17.02
C GLY A 279 0.66 13.23 16.06
N SER A 280 0.88 14.05 15.02
CA SER A 280 -0.13 14.29 13.99
C SER A 280 -0.26 13.14 12.99
N LEU A 281 0.78 12.32 12.78
CA LEU A 281 0.77 11.20 11.81
C LEU A 281 0.51 9.81 12.41
N TRP A 282 0.74 9.62 13.71
CA TRP A 282 0.45 8.39 14.44
C TRP A 282 -0.48 8.66 15.63
N PRO A 283 -1.80 8.75 15.38
CA PRO A 283 -2.76 9.06 16.43
C PRO A 283 -2.70 8.09 17.61
N GLY A 284 -2.72 8.64 18.82
CA GLY A 284 -2.61 7.88 20.07
C GLY A 284 -1.49 8.41 20.95
N THR A 285 -1.37 7.83 22.15
CA THR A 285 -0.35 8.23 23.13
C THR A 285 1.07 7.98 22.63
N ASP A 286 1.26 6.93 21.83
CA ASP A 286 2.59 6.54 21.36
C ASP A 286 3.16 7.55 20.36
N GLY A 287 2.36 8.03 19.40
CA GLY A 287 2.81 9.08 18.47
C GLY A 287 3.07 10.41 19.16
N VAL A 288 2.23 10.79 20.12
CA VAL A 288 2.46 12.00 20.94
C VAL A 288 3.76 11.88 21.74
N ALA A 289 4.01 10.72 22.35
CA ALA A 289 5.25 10.48 23.08
C ALA A 289 6.48 10.55 22.16
N LEU A 290 6.40 9.98 20.96
CA LEU A 290 7.47 10.07 19.95
C LEU A 290 7.73 11.53 19.53
N ALA A 291 6.69 12.33 19.30
CA ALA A 291 6.83 13.75 18.95
C ALA A 291 7.54 14.55 20.05
N ILE A 292 7.13 14.35 21.32
CA ILE A 292 7.76 14.98 22.48
C ILE A 292 9.24 14.58 22.56
N ARG A 293 9.54 13.27 22.48
CA ARG A 293 10.92 12.77 22.52
C ARG A 293 11.79 13.39 21.45
N ARG A 294 11.33 13.46 20.19
CA ARG A 294 12.08 14.11 19.11
C ARG A 294 12.29 15.59 19.40
N SER A 295 11.22 16.31 19.73
CA SER A 295 11.28 17.76 19.94
C SER A 295 12.23 18.17 21.07
N TRP A 296 12.40 17.33 22.08
CA TRP A 296 13.25 17.58 23.24
C TRP A 296 14.55 16.76 23.21
N GLN A 297 14.82 16.02 22.12
CA GLN A 297 15.98 15.14 21.97
C GLN A 297 16.16 14.17 23.15
N LEU A 298 15.05 13.65 23.66
CA LEU A 298 15.04 12.67 24.74
C LEU A 298 15.44 11.28 24.20
N PRO A 299 16.03 10.42 25.06
CA PRO A 299 16.30 9.03 24.71
C PRO A 299 15.03 8.20 24.42
#